data_AF-R7HZ55-F1
#
_entry.id   AF-R7HZ55-F1
#
_cell.length_a   1.000
_cell.length_b   1.000
_cell.length_c   1.000
_cell.angle_alpha   90.00
_cell.angle_beta   90.00
_cell.angle_gamma   90.00
#
_symmetry.space_group_name_H-M   'P 1'
#
loop_
_entity.id
_entity.type
_entity.pdbx_description
1 polymer ?
#
loop_
_entity_poly.entity_id
_entity_poly.type
_entity_poly.pdbx_seq_one_letter_code
_entity_poly.pdbx_strand_id
1 'polypeptide(L)'
;MERTEERTKKYTITTVFGVIGIASWLLTLLLRERAWNGMGIMQFLLGVMPNISACWLLLWFGENRVMKKGKMFTFKVATTLSVVIFLLAVVSEMVHDVFLDSPFDKNDIIATILAIVVYLACMYVFTRLQK
;
A
#
# COMPACT_ATOMS: atom_id res chain seq x y z
N MET A 1 -0.77 -2.28 -41.87
CA MET A 1 -1.22 -1.20 -40.97
C MET A 1 -1.51 -1.81 -39.61
N GLU A 2 -0.48 -1.91 -38.77
CA GLU A 2 -0.65 -2.24 -37.36
C GLU A 2 -1.41 -1.10 -36.71
N ARG A 3 -2.66 -1.34 -36.34
CA ARG A 3 -3.42 -0.44 -35.49
C ARG A 3 -2.86 -0.64 -34.08
N THR A 4 -1.74 0.02 -33.79
CA THR A 4 -1.30 0.31 -32.43
C THR A 4 -2.40 1.13 -31.78
N GLU A 5 -3.39 0.45 -31.21
CA GLU A 5 -4.23 1.03 -30.18
C GLU A 5 -3.29 1.56 -29.11
N GLU A 6 -3.12 2.88 -29.09
CA GLU A 6 -2.70 3.61 -27.91
C GLU A 6 -3.60 3.15 -26.77
N ARG A 7 -3.14 2.13 -26.01
CA ARG A 7 -3.60 1.88 -24.66
C ARG A 7 -3.19 3.12 -23.87
N THR A 8 -4.02 4.16 -23.95
CA THR A 8 -4.06 5.26 -23.00
C THR A 8 -4.13 4.58 -21.64
N LYS A 9 -2.98 4.43 -20.97
CA LYS A 9 -2.91 3.90 -19.61
C LYS A 9 -3.74 4.86 -18.78
N LYS A 10 -5.01 4.51 -18.52
CA LYS A 10 -5.82 5.23 -17.54
C LYS A 10 -5.09 5.07 -16.22
N TYR A 11 -4.45 6.16 -15.77
CA TYR A 11 -3.89 6.23 -14.42
C TYR A 11 -5.05 6.01 -13.45
N THR A 12 -5.05 4.85 -12.80
CA THR A 12 -6.01 4.52 -11.75
C THR A 12 -5.58 5.20 -10.45
N ILE A 13 -6.53 5.43 -9.54
CA ILE A 13 -6.21 5.87 -8.18
C ILE A 13 -5.22 4.90 -7.53
N THR A 14 -5.34 3.60 -7.79
CA THR A 14 -4.42 2.59 -7.29
C THR A 14 -3.01 2.76 -7.86
N THR A 15 -2.85 3.22 -9.11
CA THR A 15 -1.53 3.55 -9.67
C THR A 15 -0.89 4.72 -8.94
N VAL A 16 -1.67 5.76 -8.59
CA VAL A 16 -1.17 6.89 -7.79
C VAL A 16 -0.68 6.42 -6.43
N PHE A 17 -1.49 5.64 -5.72
CA PHE A 17 -1.13 5.06 -4.43
C PHE A 17 0.09 4.12 -4.52
N GLY A 18 0.17 3.31 -5.58
CA GLY A 18 1.33 2.44 -5.83
C GLY A 18 2.63 3.21 -6.03
N VAL A 19 2.60 4.30 -6.83
CA VAL A 19 3.77 5.16 -7.03
C VAL A 19 4.17 5.88 -5.75
N ILE A 20 3.19 6.40 -5.00
CA ILE A 20 3.45 7.02 -3.68
C ILE A 20 4.09 5.98 -2.76
N GLY A 21 3.54 4.77 -2.69
CA GLY A 21 4.08 3.67 -1.89
C GLY A 21 5.53 3.33 -2.23
N ILE A 22 5.90 3.27 -3.52
CA ILE A 22 7.31 3.05 -3.93
C ILE A 22 8.19 4.20 -3.44
N ALA A 23 7.77 5.43 -3.71
CA ALA A 23 8.54 6.62 -3.36
C ALA A 23 8.72 6.73 -1.84
N SER A 24 7.67 6.51 -1.06
CA SER A 24 7.72 6.57 0.40
C SER A 24 8.54 5.44 1.00
N TRP A 25 8.49 4.23 0.42
CA TRP A 25 9.30 3.11 0.87
C TRP A 25 10.80 3.35 0.63
N LEU A 26 11.16 3.78 -0.59
CA LEU A 26 12.54 4.12 -0.94
C LEU A 26 13.07 5.27 -0.07
N LEU A 27 12.25 6.31 0.14
CA LEU A 27 12.61 7.41 1.02
C LEU A 27 12.84 6.92 2.45
N THR A 28 12.01 5.99 2.94
CA THR A 28 12.16 5.42 4.27
C THR A 28 13.50 4.69 4.42
N LEU A 29 13.89 3.89 3.44
CA LEU A 29 15.19 3.21 3.45
C LEU A 29 16.36 4.20 3.54
N LEU A 30 16.32 5.29 2.76
CA LEU A 30 17.38 6.30 2.73
C LEU A 30 17.47 7.12 4.03
N LEU A 31 16.33 7.36 4.69
CA LEU A 31 16.27 8.22 5.87
C LEU A 31 16.40 7.43 7.18
N ARG A 32 16.00 6.14 7.21
CA ARG A 32 15.98 5.31 8.44
C ARG A 32 17.37 5.11 9.05
N GLU A 33 18.42 5.05 8.23
CA GLU A 33 19.80 4.88 8.72
C GLU A 33 20.45 6.17 9.25
N ARG A 34 19.79 7.33 9.08
CA ARG A 34 20.32 8.60 9.58
C ARG A 34 19.99 8.79 11.06
N ALA A 35 20.94 9.32 11.83
CA ALA A 35 20.73 9.69 13.23
C ALA A 35 19.85 10.95 13.34
N TRP A 36 18.53 10.76 13.41
CA TRP A 36 17.56 11.82 13.69
C TRP A 36 17.50 12.10 15.19
N ASN A 37 18.57 12.64 15.75
CA ASN A 37 18.65 12.96 17.18
C ASN A 37 17.58 14.01 17.53
N GLY A 38 16.68 13.66 18.46
CA GLY A 38 15.67 14.58 19.01
C GLY A 38 14.35 14.69 18.24
N MET A 39 14.16 13.97 17.13
CA MET A 39 12.90 13.97 16.35
C MET A 39 12.13 12.65 16.50
N GLY A 40 11.54 12.41 17.67
CA GLY A 40 10.75 11.19 17.95
C GLY A 40 9.60 10.95 16.97
N ILE A 41 8.97 12.01 16.46
CA ILE A 41 7.91 11.91 15.45
C ILE A 41 8.46 11.36 14.12
N MET A 42 9.65 11.80 13.70
CA MET A 42 10.25 11.33 12.45
C MET A 42 10.64 9.86 12.53
N GLN A 43 11.18 9.44 13.69
CA GLN A 43 11.50 8.03 13.93
C GLN A 43 10.24 7.16 13.93
N PHE A 44 9.15 7.62 14.56
CA PHE A 44 7.86 6.93 14.52
C PHE A 44 7.32 6.79 13.09
N LEU A 45 7.30 7.90 12.33
CA LEU A 45 6.84 7.88 10.94
C LEU A 45 7.68 6.94 10.08
N LEU A 46 9.01 6.99 10.19
CA LEU A 46 9.92 6.09 9.49
C LEU A 46 9.81 4.63 9.97
N GLY A 47 9.30 4.41 11.19
CA GLY A 47 8.95 3.10 11.73
C GLY A 47 7.79 2.46 10.98
N VAL A 48 6.66 3.15 10.91
CA VAL A 48 5.40 2.63 10.34
C VAL A 48 5.23 2.80 8.82
N MET A 49 6.00 3.71 8.21
CA MET A 49 5.91 4.02 6.77
C MET A 49 6.11 2.81 5.85
N PRO A 50 6.97 1.82 6.15
CA PRO A 50 7.09 0.63 5.31
C PRO A 50 5.78 -0.14 5.17
N ASN A 51 4.96 -0.21 6.22
CA ASN A 51 3.72 -0.99 6.21
C ASN A 51 2.62 -0.26 5.44
N ILE A 52 2.54 1.07 5.60
CA ILE A 52 1.68 1.93 4.76
C ILE A 52 2.05 1.78 3.28
N SER A 53 3.35 1.87 3.00
CA SER A 53 3.89 1.79 1.64
C SER A 53 3.64 0.42 1.00
N ALA A 54 3.90 -0.66 1.74
CA ALA A 54 3.68 -2.03 1.31
C ALA A 54 2.20 -2.30 1.02
N CYS A 55 1.29 -1.78 1.86
CA CYS A 55 -0.15 -1.89 1.62
C CYS A 55 -0.55 -1.30 0.25
N TRP A 56 -0.14 -0.07 -0.04
CA TRP A 56 -0.47 0.59 -1.31
C TRP A 56 0.20 -0.08 -2.52
N LEU A 57 1.43 -0.55 -2.34
CA LEU A 57 2.16 -1.33 -3.34
C LEU A 57 1.46 -2.65 -3.68
N LEU A 58 1.03 -3.41 -2.68
CA LEU A 58 0.35 -4.68 -2.85
C LEU A 58 -1.03 -4.48 -3.50
N LEU A 59 -1.75 -3.41 -3.16
CA LEU A 59 -2.99 -3.05 -3.83
C LEU A 59 -2.78 -2.75 -5.31
N TRP A 60 -1.76 -1.96 -5.64
CA TRP A 60 -1.41 -1.66 -7.04
C TRP A 60 -0.97 -2.90 -7.81
N PHE A 61 -0.18 -3.77 -7.18
CA PHE A 61 0.18 -5.05 -7.78
C PHE A 61 -1.04 -5.94 -8.01
N GLY A 62 -1.95 -6.00 -7.03
CA GLY A 62 -3.22 -6.72 -7.11
C GLY A 62 -4.10 -6.21 -8.26
N GLU A 63 -4.25 -4.89 -8.40
CA GLU A 63 -4.96 -4.28 -9.52
C GLU A 63 -4.35 -4.68 -10.87
N ASN A 64 -3.04 -4.52 -11.02
CA ASN A 64 -2.34 -4.90 -12.25
C ASN A 64 -2.55 -6.38 -12.60
N ARG A 65 -2.55 -7.28 -11.60
CA ARG A 65 -2.82 -8.71 -11.80
C ARG A 65 -4.27 -8.99 -12.23
N VAL A 66 -5.24 -8.31 -11.63
CA VAL A 66 -6.67 -8.45 -11.98
C VAL A 66 -6.93 -7.94 -13.39
N MET A 67 -6.40 -6.75 -13.73
CA MET A 67 -6.55 -6.14 -15.06
C MET A 67 -5.83 -6.94 -16.15
N LYS A 68 -4.66 -7.53 -15.86
CA LYS A 68 -3.97 -8.45 -16.79
C LYS A 68 -4.81 -9.68 -17.15
N LYS A 69 -5.72 -10.11 -16.26
CA LYS A 69 -6.68 -11.19 -16.53
C LYS A 69 -7.95 -10.72 -17.26
N GLY A 70 -7.98 -9.49 -17.75
CA GLY A 70 -9.15 -8.90 -18.43
C GLY A 70 -10.34 -8.62 -17.51
N LYS A 71 -10.15 -8.69 -16.19
CA LYS A 71 -11.21 -8.41 -15.21
C LYS A 71 -11.16 -6.96 -14.76
N MET A 72 -12.32 -6.39 -14.47
CA MET A 72 -12.42 -5.05 -13.89
C MET A 72 -12.04 -5.07 -12.41
N PHE A 73 -11.20 -4.11 -12.01
CA PHE A 73 -10.86 -3.89 -10.62
C PHE A 73 -11.96 -3.06 -9.94
N THR A 74 -12.87 -3.74 -9.26
CA THR A 74 -14.02 -3.11 -8.59
C THR A 74 -13.74 -2.87 -7.12
N PHE A 75 -14.55 -2.01 -6.48
CA PHE A 75 -14.48 -1.78 -5.04
C PHE A 75 -14.53 -3.09 -4.23
N LYS A 76 -15.37 -4.05 -4.62
CA LYS A 76 -15.45 -5.38 -3.96
C LYS A 76 -14.11 -6.14 -4.02
N VAL A 77 -13.45 -6.12 -5.17
CA VAL A 77 -12.14 -6.77 -5.36
C VAL A 77 -11.09 -6.06 -4.51
N ALA A 78 -11.12 -4.73 -4.47
CA ALA A 78 -10.23 -3.90 -3.67
C ALA A 78 -10.39 -4.20 -2.17
N THR A 79 -11.61 -4.23 -1.65
CA THR A 79 -11.89 -4.60 -0.25
C THR A 79 -11.41 -6.01 0.07
N THR A 80 -11.62 -6.98 -0.83
CA THR A 80 -11.15 -8.36 -0.63
C THR A 80 -9.62 -8.42 -0.54
N LEU A 81 -8.92 -7.70 -1.45
CA LEU A 81 -7.47 -7.59 -1.39
C LEU A 81 -6.99 -6.89 -0.13
N SER A 82 -7.68 -5.83 0.33
CA SER A 82 -7.35 -5.15 1.58
C SER A 82 -7.44 -6.08 2.79
N VAL A 83 -8.45 -6.96 2.85
CA VAL A 83 -8.55 -7.98 3.92
C VAL A 83 -7.37 -8.94 3.85
N VAL A 84 -7.00 -9.41 2.65
CA VAL A 84 -5.84 -10.29 2.47
C VAL A 84 -4.54 -9.60 2.90
N ILE A 85 -4.35 -8.33 2.52
CA ILE A 85 -3.18 -7.53 2.90
C ILE A 85 -3.12 -7.33 4.42
N PHE A 86 -4.27 -7.08 5.06
CA PHE A 86 -4.34 -6.97 6.52
C PHE A 86 -3.92 -8.28 7.21
N LEU A 87 -4.43 -9.42 6.74
CA LEU A 87 -4.03 -10.72 7.27
C LEU A 87 -2.54 -10.99 7.05
N LEU A 88 -2.00 -10.63 5.89
CA LEU A 88 -0.56 -10.73 5.61
C LEU A 88 0.27 -9.84 6.54
N ALA A 89 -0.20 -8.63 6.87
CA ALA A 89 0.47 -7.74 7.82
C ALA A 89 0.49 -8.34 9.24
N VAL A 90 -0.64 -8.90 9.71
CA VAL A 90 -0.69 -9.59 11.00
C VAL A 90 0.27 -10.78 11.04
N VAL A 91 0.28 -11.60 9.99
CA VAL A 91 1.21 -12.74 9.89
C VAL A 91 2.67 -12.25 9.84
N SER A 92 2.95 -11.16 9.13
CA SER A 92 4.29 -10.55 9.09
C SER A 92 4.75 -10.18 10.49
N GLU A 93 3.94 -9.47 11.28
CA GLU A 93 4.26 -9.11 12.65
C GLU A 93 4.46 -10.34 13.55
N MET A 94 3.62 -11.38 13.41
CA MET A 94 3.81 -12.63 14.14
C MET A 94 5.14 -13.31 13.80
N VAL A 95 5.56 -13.25 12.54
CA VAL A 95 6.86 -13.80 12.12
C VAL A 95 8.01 -12.98 12.71
N HIS A 96 7.90 -11.64 12.74
CA HIS A 96 8.89 -10.78 13.37
C HIS A 96 9.02 -11.03 14.88
N ASP A 97 7.89 -11.25 15.56
CA ASP A 97 7.82 -11.56 17.00
C ASP A 97 8.44 -12.93 17.34
N VAL A 98 8.06 -13.97 16.59
CA VAL A 98 8.49 -15.35 16.89
C VAL A 98 9.90 -15.66 16.41
N PHE A 99 10.33 -15.09 15.27
CA PHE A 99 11.58 -15.50 14.61
C PHE A 99 12.68 -14.42 14.61
N LEU A 100 12.35 -13.15 14.86
CA LEU A 100 13.31 -12.04 14.76
C LEU A 100 13.51 -11.29 16.08
N ASP A 101 13.03 -11.85 17.20
CA ASP A 101 13.10 -11.27 18.55
C ASP A 101 12.66 -9.80 18.60
N SER A 102 11.70 -9.43 17.74
CA SER A 102 11.17 -8.07 17.64
C SER A 102 9.73 -8.08 18.14
N PRO A 103 9.41 -7.40 19.25
CA PRO A 103 8.06 -7.44 19.82
C PRO A 103 7.02 -7.01 18.80
N PHE A 104 5.87 -7.70 18.79
CA PHE A 104 4.74 -7.37 17.93
C PHE A 104 4.39 -5.87 17.96
N ASP A 105 4.51 -5.16 16.83
CA ASP A 105 4.26 -3.73 16.77
C ASP A 105 2.80 -3.43 16.41
N LYS A 106 2.05 -2.95 17.40
CA LYS A 106 0.65 -2.57 17.22
C LYS A 106 0.50 -1.35 16.32
N ASN A 107 1.48 -0.45 16.29
CA ASN A 107 1.42 0.75 15.46
C ASN A 107 1.48 0.40 13.98
N ASP A 108 2.22 -0.65 13.64
CA ASP A 108 2.34 -1.20 12.30
C ASP A 108 1.02 -1.79 11.77
N ILE A 109 0.28 -2.47 12.65
CA ILE A 109 -1.08 -2.94 12.35
C ILE A 109 -2.05 -1.76 12.19
N ILE A 110 -2.02 -0.79 13.10
CA ILE A 110 -2.88 0.40 13.03
C ILE A 110 -2.59 1.20 11.76
N ALA A 111 -1.32 1.39 11.41
CA ALA A 111 -0.89 2.09 10.21
C ALA A 111 -1.38 1.38 8.94
N THR A 112 -1.33 0.05 8.91
CA THR A 112 -1.88 -0.76 7.81
C THR A 112 -3.40 -0.57 7.68
N ILE A 113 -4.14 -0.60 8.78
CA ILE A 113 -5.59 -0.35 8.78
C ILE A 113 -5.89 1.05 8.23
N LEU A 114 -5.18 2.08 8.70
CA LEU A 114 -5.35 3.45 8.24
C LEU A 114 -5.04 3.57 6.74
N ALA A 115 -3.96 2.94 6.26
CA ALA A 115 -3.59 2.93 4.85
C ALA A 115 -4.68 2.30 3.97
N ILE A 116 -5.30 1.22 4.43
CA ILE A 116 -6.44 0.56 3.77
C ILE A 116 -7.66 1.48 3.75
N VAL A 117 -8.03 2.08 4.88
CA VAL A 117 -9.20 2.95 4.99
C VAL A 117 -9.07 4.15 4.05
N VAL A 118 -7.91 4.81 4.06
CA VAL A 118 -7.62 5.95 3.18
C VAL A 118 -7.74 5.53 1.71
N TYR A 119 -7.14 4.40 1.34
CA TYR A 119 -7.20 3.90 -0.03
C TYR A 119 -8.64 3.61 -0.47
N LEU A 120 -9.41 2.87 0.33
CA LEU A 120 -10.79 2.52 -0.01
C LEU A 120 -11.69 3.76 -0.08
N ALA A 121 -11.52 4.72 0.83
CA ALA A 121 -12.24 5.97 0.78
C ALA A 121 -11.95 6.75 -0.51
N CYS A 122 -10.67 6.90 -0.87
CA CYS A 122 -10.27 7.54 -2.12
C CYS A 122 -10.82 6.81 -3.35
N MET A 123 -10.77 5.48 -3.38
CA MET A 123 -11.32 4.68 -4.46
C MET A 123 -12.83 4.87 -4.59
N TYR A 124 -13.56 4.89 -3.47
CA TYR A 124 -15.00 5.12 -3.46
C TYR A 124 -15.37 6.50 -4.03
N VAL A 125 -14.70 7.55 -3.55
CA VAL A 125 -14.90 8.92 -4.03
C VAL A 125 -14.58 9.03 -5.51
N PHE A 126 -13.43 8.52 -5.95
CA PHE A 126 -13.01 8.58 -7.35
C PHE A 126 -13.98 7.82 -8.28
N THR A 127 -14.46 6.64 -7.86
CA THR A 127 -15.45 5.87 -8.62
C THR A 127 -16.79 6.61 -8.72
N ARG A 128 -17.17 7.41 -7.71
CA ARG A 128 -18.39 8.23 -7.72
C ARG A 128 -18.26 9.47 -8.60
N LEU A 129 -17.08 10.09 -8.63
CA LEU A 129 -16.81 11.27 -9.46
C LEU A 129 -16.72 10.96 -10.96
N GLN A 130 -16.48 9.70 -11.33
CA GLN A 130 -16.41 9.25 -12.73
C GLN A 130 -17.75 8.75 -13.30
N LYS A 131 -18.84 8.79 -12.53
CA LYS A 131 -20.20 8.49 -12.97
C LYS A 131 -20.94 9.77 -13.31
#